data_AF-A0A6D2LDB2-F1
#
_entry.id   AF-A0A6D2LDB2-F1
#
_cell.length_a   1.000
_cell.length_b   1.000
_cell.length_c   1.000
_cell.angle_alpha   90.00
_cell.angle_beta   90.00
_cell.angle_gamma   90.00
#
_symmetry.space_group_name_H-M   'P 1'
#
loop_
_entity.id
_entity.type
_entity.pdbx_description
1 polymer ?
#
loop_
_entity_poly.entity_id
_entity_poly.type
_entity_poly.pdbx_seq_one_letter_code
_entity_poly.pdbx_strand_id
1 'polypeptide(L)'
;MHSLRSFLKRSDLIEAKVNYVVKELGYPLSTFVVFPSCLVFTLQRMKLRLGMVPYLKGKVKAISSVLVCSDQHFVTHYVNRHPDGPKHWEDLKKQLLCE
;
A
#
# COMPACT_ATOMS: atom_id res chain seq x y z
N MET A 1 -4.88 5.35 32.23
CA MET A 1 -5.39 6.04 31.02
C MET A 1 -4.43 6.01 29.82
N HIS A 2 -3.10 6.04 29.99
CA HIS A 2 -2.14 5.97 28.86
C HIS A 2 -2.24 4.68 27.99
N SER A 3 -2.47 3.52 28.62
CA SER A 3 -2.58 2.22 27.92
C SER A 3 -3.82 2.11 27.02
N LEU A 4 -4.96 2.65 27.46
CA LEU A 4 -6.20 2.67 26.66
C LEU A 4 -6.04 3.54 25.40
N ARG A 5 -5.39 4.71 25.54
CA ARG A 5 -5.12 5.62 24.42
C ARG A 5 -4.18 5.01 23.38
N SER A 6 -3.17 4.24 23.80
CA SER A 6 -2.25 3.57 22.86
C SER A 6 -2.89 2.37 22.14
N PHE A 7 -3.87 1.71 22.77
CA PHE A 7 -4.65 0.65 22.15
C PHE A 7 -5.61 1.21 21.08
N LEU A 8 -6.32 2.30 21.39
CA LEU A 8 -7.20 2.97 20.43
C LEU A 8 -6.43 3.43 19.18
N LYS A 9 -5.29 4.11 19.35
CA LYS A 9 -4.43 4.51 18.22
C LYS A 9 -3.99 3.35 17.33
N ARG A 10 -3.68 2.18 17.91
CA ARG A 10 -3.31 0.99 17.13
C ARG A 10 -4.51 0.44 16.35
N SER A 11 -5.69 0.46 16.97
CA SER A 11 -6.94 0.01 16.34
C SER A 11 -7.29 0.92 15.16
N ASP A 12 -7.22 2.24 15.34
CA ASP A 12 -7.45 3.24 14.28
C ASP A 12 -6.51 3.03 13.08
N LEU A 13 -5.23 2.71 13.34
CA LEU A 13 -4.26 2.42 12.28
C LEU A 13 -4.57 1.13 11.51
N ILE A 14 -5.01 0.08 12.21
CA ILE A 14 -5.43 -1.17 11.55
C ILE A 14 -6.69 -0.93 10.74
N GLU A 15 -7.67 -0.21 11.29
CA GLU A 15 -8.89 0.15 10.59
C GLU A 15 -8.59 0.97 9.33
N ALA A 16 -7.71 1.96 9.40
CA ALA A 16 -7.30 2.75 8.24
C ALA A 16 -6.66 1.89 7.14
N LYS A 17 -5.81 0.91 7.51
CA LYS A 17 -5.23 -0.05 6.56
C LYS A 17 -6.28 -0.95 5.92
N VAL A 18 -7.26 -1.42 6.69
CA VAL A 18 -8.36 -2.25 6.19
C VAL A 18 -9.27 -1.44 5.26
N ASN A 19 -9.65 -0.23 5.66
CA ASN A 19 -10.46 0.68 4.86
C ASN A 19 -9.78 1.01 3.53
N TYR A 20 -8.48 1.30 3.54
CA TYR A 20 -7.73 1.57 2.31
C TYR A 20 -7.80 0.39 1.32
N VAL A 21 -7.54 -0.83 1.79
CA VAL A 21 -7.53 -2.01 0.90
C VAL A 21 -8.94 -2.38 0.42
N VAL A 22 -9.94 -2.30 1.29
CA VAL A 22 -11.30 -2.81 0.99
C VAL A 22 -12.18 -1.74 0.34
N LYS A 23 -12.24 -0.56 0.95
CA LYS A 23 -13.17 0.50 0.52
C LYS A 23 -12.58 1.33 -0.62
N GLU A 24 -11.31 1.72 -0.51
CA GLU A 24 -10.68 2.59 -1.52
C GLU A 24 -10.18 1.80 -2.73
N LEU A 25 -9.52 0.66 -2.52
CA LEU A 25 -8.99 -0.17 -3.61
C LEU A 25 -9.95 -1.26 -4.10
N GLY A 26 -11.02 -1.55 -3.37
CA GLY A 26 -12.04 -2.53 -3.77
C GLY A 26 -11.62 -4.01 -3.62
N TYR A 27 -10.54 -4.32 -2.90
CA TYR A 27 -10.17 -5.72 -2.65
C TYR A 27 -11.09 -6.36 -1.61
N PRO A 28 -11.36 -7.68 -1.70
CA PRO A 28 -12.19 -8.36 -0.72
C PRO A 28 -11.49 -8.47 0.64
N LEU A 29 -12.28 -8.55 1.72
CA LEU A 29 -11.73 -8.75 3.07
C LEU A 29 -10.88 -10.04 3.18
N SER A 30 -11.15 -11.04 2.34
CA SER A 30 -10.36 -12.28 2.23
C SER A 30 -8.90 -12.04 1.87
N THR A 31 -8.53 -10.87 1.31
CA THR A 31 -7.13 -10.47 1.11
C THR A 31 -6.32 -10.55 2.41
N PHE A 32 -6.90 -10.20 3.56
CA PHE A 32 -6.23 -10.27 4.85
C PHE A 32 -6.12 -11.69 5.41
N VAL A 33 -6.97 -12.61 4.95
CA VAL A 33 -6.87 -14.03 5.31
C VAL A 33 -5.74 -14.70 4.52
N VAL A 34 -5.62 -14.38 3.23
CA VAL A 34 -4.59 -14.94 2.34
C VAL A 34 -3.22 -14.28 2.57
N PHE A 35 -3.20 -13.00 2.96
CA PHE A 35 -1.99 -12.22 3.15
C PHE A 35 -2.04 -11.34 4.42
N PRO A 36 -2.13 -11.95 5.61
CA PRO A 36 -2.28 -11.22 6.89
C PRO A 36 -1.07 -10.34 7.21
N SER A 37 0.12 -10.73 6.74
CA SER A 37 1.35 -9.96 6.95
C SER A 37 1.35 -8.61 6.23
N CYS A 38 0.37 -8.29 5.37
CA CYS A 38 0.25 -6.95 4.79
C CYS A 38 0.08 -5.86 5.86
N LEU A 39 -0.51 -6.20 7.02
CA LEU A 39 -0.78 -5.25 8.09
C LEU A 39 0.49 -4.79 8.82
N VAL A 40 1.63 -5.47 8.66
CA VAL A 40 2.91 -5.03 9.25
C VAL A 40 3.50 -3.84 8.51
N PHE A 41 3.10 -3.60 7.25
CA PHE A 41 3.57 -2.46 6.47
C PHE A 41 2.89 -1.17 6.93
N THR A 42 3.58 -0.04 6.78
CA THR A 42 3.01 1.28 7.06
C THR A 42 1.89 1.59 6.07
N LEU A 43 0.87 2.34 6.51
CA LEU A 43 -0.21 2.77 5.62
C LEU A 43 0.35 3.56 4.43
N GLN A 44 1.35 4.41 4.65
CA GLN A 44 2.04 5.14 3.58
C GLN A 44 2.65 4.21 2.52
N ARG A 45 3.35 3.15 2.93
CA ARG A 45 3.91 2.16 1.99
C ARG A 45 2.80 1.44 1.22
N MET A 46 1.70 1.10 1.89
CA MET A 46 0.54 0.50 1.25
C MET A 46 -0.05 1.45 0.20
N LYS A 47 -0.36 2.69 0.58
CA LYS A 47 -0.92 3.69 -0.32
C LYS A 47 -0.06 3.92 -1.56
N LEU A 48 1.22 4.16 -1.32
CA LEU A 48 2.16 4.51 -2.37
C LEU A 48 2.39 3.35 -3.35
N ARG A 49 2.60 2.12 -2.83
CA ARG A 49 2.93 0.97 -3.69
C ARG A 49 1.70 0.34 -4.35
N LEU A 50 0.57 0.26 -3.66
CA LEU A 50 -0.66 -0.25 -4.27
C LEU A 50 -1.28 0.76 -5.24
N GLY A 51 -1.12 2.05 -4.98
CA GLY A 51 -1.50 3.12 -5.92
C GLY A 51 -0.76 3.05 -7.26
N MET A 52 0.38 2.37 -7.33
CA MET A 52 1.06 2.11 -8.61
C MET A 52 0.42 1.00 -9.44
N VAL A 53 -0.34 0.09 -8.84
CA VAL A 53 -0.87 -1.12 -9.51
C VAL A 53 -1.67 -0.82 -10.79
N PRO A 54 -2.55 0.19 -10.86
CA PRO A 54 -3.25 0.56 -12.10
C PRO A 54 -2.30 0.85 -13.27
N TYR A 55 -1.12 1.39 -13.01
CA TYR A 55 -0.11 1.73 -14.03
C TYR A 55 0.77 0.53 -14.44
N LEU A 56 0.68 -0.60 -13.74
CA LEU A 56 1.50 -1.79 -13.98
C LEU A 56 0.92 -2.76 -15.04
N LYS A 57 -0.19 -2.39 -15.72
CA LYS A 57 -0.79 -3.09 -16.89
C LYS A 57 -0.81 -4.63 -16.77
N GLY A 58 -1.29 -5.15 -15.63
CA GLY A 58 -1.45 -6.61 -15.43
C GLY A 58 -0.16 -7.38 -15.13
N LYS A 59 0.97 -6.70 -14.88
CA LYS A 59 2.24 -7.36 -14.50
C LYS A 59 2.32 -7.75 -13.02
N VAL A 60 1.29 -7.42 -12.23
CA VAL A 60 1.20 -7.78 -10.82
C VAL A 60 0.41 -9.07 -10.68
N LYS A 61 1.11 -10.17 -10.40
CA LYS A 61 0.48 -11.47 -10.14
C LYS A 61 -0.14 -11.56 -8.74
N ALA A 62 0.43 -10.84 -7.78
CA ALA A 62 -0.04 -10.82 -6.41
C ALA A 62 0.28 -9.48 -5.73
N ILE A 63 -0.68 -8.96 -4.97
CA ILE A 63 -0.56 -7.72 -4.20
C ILE A 63 0.61 -7.80 -3.20
N SER A 64 0.87 -8.99 -2.65
CA SER A 64 1.98 -9.25 -1.74
C SER A 64 3.35 -8.97 -2.36
N SER A 65 3.54 -9.32 -3.64
CA SER A 65 4.82 -9.11 -4.35
C SER A 65 5.19 -7.63 -4.48
N VAL A 66 4.18 -6.77 -4.53
CA VAL A 66 4.30 -5.31 -4.63
C VAL A 66 4.66 -4.73 -3.25
N LEU A 67 4.12 -5.28 -2.17
CA LEU A 67 4.32 -4.77 -0.81
C LEU A 67 5.59 -5.27 -0.11
N VAL A 68 6.00 -6.52 -0.33
CA VAL A 68 7.07 -7.18 0.44
C VAL A 68 8.47 -6.77 -0.03
N CYS A 69 8.69 -6.49 -1.32
CA CYS A 69 10.04 -6.27 -1.86
C CYS A 69 10.73 -5.01 -1.31
N SER A 70 12.06 -4.91 -1.40
CA SER A 70 12.78 -3.69 -1.00
C SER A 70 12.38 -2.47 -1.84
N ASP A 71 12.67 -1.25 -1.36
CA ASP A 71 12.35 -0.02 -2.10
C ASP A 71 13.11 0.05 -3.42
N GLN A 72 14.39 -0.34 -3.42
CA GLN A 72 15.20 -0.43 -4.63
C GLN A 72 14.62 -1.43 -5.63
N HIS A 73 14.21 -2.61 -5.16
CA HIS A 73 13.58 -3.60 -6.04
C HIS A 73 12.25 -3.08 -6.57
N PHE A 74 11.47 -2.40 -5.73
CA PHE A 74 10.19 -1.83 -6.13
C PHE A 74 10.34 -0.82 -7.27
N VAL A 75 11.25 0.13 -7.10
CA VAL A 75 11.52 1.18 -8.09
C VAL A 75 12.03 0.57 -9.39
N THR A 76 13.01 -0.33 -9.34
CA THR A 76 13.62 -0.91 -10.54
C THR A 76 12.66 -1.82 -11.32
N HIS A 77 11.86 -2.64 -10.64
CA HIS A 77 11.05 -3.68 -11.29
C HIS A 77 9.60 -3.29 -11.57
N TYR A 78 9.04 -2.33 -10.81
CA TYR A 78 7.68 -1.86 -10.99
C TYR A 78 7.62 -0.44 -11.53
N VAL A 79 8.28 0.53 -10.86
CA VAL A 79 8.17 1.95 -11.24
C VAL A 79 8.85 2.21 -12.59
N ASN A 80 10.13 1.89 -12.73
CA ASN A 80 10.92 2.21 -13.91
C ASN A 80 10.58 1.35 -15.13
N ARG A 81 9.69 0.35 -14.97
CA ARG A 81 9.28 -0.54 -16.04
C ARG A 81 8.26 0.09 -16.99
N HIS A 82 7.56 1.13 -16.55
CA HIS A 82 6.68 1.94 -17.39
C HIS A 82 7.38 3.27 -17.70
N PRO A 83 7.36 3.77 -18.96
CA PRO A 83 7.97 5.06 -19.30
C PRO A 83 7.50 6.21 -18.41
N ASP A 84 6.18 6.29 -18.16
CA ASP A 84 5.59 7.29 -17.24
C ASP A 84 5.57 6.86 -15.76
N GLY A 85 6.11 5.69 -15.44
CA GLY A 85 6.07 5.15 -14.08
C GLY A 85 6.73 6.06 -13.03
N PRO A 86 7.93 6.61 -13.28
CA PRO A 86 8.54 7.60 -12.37
C PRO A 86 7.67 8.84 -12.15
N LYS A 87 6.97 9.32 -13.18
CA LYS A 87 6.06 10.47 -13.06
C LYS A 87 4.89 10.13 -12.15
N HIS A 88 4.19 9.03 -12.41
CA HIS A 88 3.08 8.57 -11.56
C HIS A 88 3.52 8.34 -10.10
N TRP A 89 4.72 7.82 -9.91
CA TRP A 89 5.30 7.60 -8.58
C TRP A 89 5.52 8.89 -7.80
N GLU A 90 6.10 9.91 -8.44
CA GLU A 90 6.27 11.22 -7.81
C GLU A 90 4.95 11.94 -7.56
N ASP A 91 3.99 11.82 -8.47
CA ASP A 91 2.65 12.40 -8.29
C ASP A 91 1.93 11.75 -7.10
N LEU A 92 2.00 10.43 -6.94
CA LEU A 92 1.48 9.71 -5.77
C LEU A 92 2.18 10.14 -4.47
N LYS A 93 3.51 10.29 -4.47
CA LYS A 93 4.23 10.79 -3.29
C LYS A 93 3.75 12.17 -2.87
N LYS A 94 3.55 13.08 -3.83
CA LYS A 94 3.06 14.44 -3.55
C LYS A 94 1.66 14.41 -2.97
N GLN A 95 0.76 13.60 -3.53
CA GLN A 95 -0.60 13.43 -3.00
C GLN A 95 -0.58 12.98 -1.52
N LEU A 96 0.29 12.02 -1.18
CA LEU A 96 0.39 11.48 0.18
C LEU A 96 1.12 12.37 1.18
N LEU A 97 1.89 13.36 0.72
CA LEU A 97 2.48 14.40 1.58
C LEU A 97 1.50 15.53 1.91
N CYS A 98 0.39 15.61 1.16
CA CYS A 98 -0.66 16.61 1.33
C CYS A 98 -1.91 16.09 2.07
N GLU A 99 -1.95 14.80 2.43
CA GLU A 99 -2.95 14.18 3.32
C GLU A 99 -2.58 14.34 4.81
#